data_AF-A0A7X2MDJ0-F1
#
_entry.id   AF-A0A7X2MDJ0-F1
#
_cell.length_a   1.000
_cell.length_b   1.000
_cell.length_c   1.000
_cell.angle_alpha   90.00
_cell.angle_beta   90.00
_cell.angle_gamma   90.00
#
_symmetry.space_group_name_H-M   'P 1'
#
loop_
_entity.id
_entity.type
_entity.pdbx_description
1 polymer ?
#
loop_
_entity_poly.entity_id
_entity_poly.type
_entity_poly.pdbx_seq_one_letter_code
_entity_poly.pdbx_strand_id
1 'polypeptide(L)'
;FSVKNMQEISREYKELAEKTRKLIFSSVLNKILMAMDTSEQFIITLVHSRNEEIESYSSPVLVGKMGVIELIKVNYTEDEQDALNEVKKAINDELDRYKLR
;
A
#
# COMPACT_ATOMS: atom_id res chain seq x y z
N PHE A 1 -24.25 -5.38 -28.14
CA PHE A 1 -24.32 -4.87 -26.74
C PHE A 1 -24.54 -3.37 -26.78
N SER A 2 -25.53 -2.84 -26.06
CA SER A 2 -25.85 -1.40 -26.09
C SER A 2 -24.88 -0.58 -25.21
N VAL A 3 -24.67 0.70 -25.53
CA VAL A 3 -23.83 1.63 -24.75
C VAL A 3 -24.34 1.78 -23.30
N LYS A 4 -25.66 1.72 -23.09
CA LYS A 4 -26.27 1.74 -21.74
C LYS A 4 -25.81 0.55 -20.90
N ASN A 5 -25.79 -0.66 -21.48
CA ASN A 5 -25.35 -1.86 -20.78
C ASN A 5 -23.85 -1.76 -20.41
N MET A 6 -23.04 -1.12 -21.27
CA MET A 6 -21.61 -0.95 -21.01
C MET A 6 -21.32 0.07 -19.89
N GLN A 7 -22.11 1.14 -19.78
CA GLN A 7 -22.02 2.10 -18.68
C GLN A 7 -22.46 1.49 -17.34
N GLU A 8 -23.50 0.66 -17.35
CA GLU A 8 -24.00 -0.02 -16.16
C GLU A 8 -23.01 -1.06 -15.63
N ILE A 9 -22.43 -1.87 -16.52
CA ILE A 9 -21.32 -2.80 -16.20
C ILE A 9 -20.11 -2.03 -15.65
N SER A 10 -19.76 -0.89 -16.23
CA SER A 10 -18.65 -0.06 -15.74
C SER A 10 -18.89 0.47 -14.31
N ARG A 11 -20.14 0.85 -13.98
CA ARG A 11 -20.51 1.28 -12.63
C ARG A 11 -20.41 0.13 -11.63
N GLU A 12 -20.96 -1.03 -11.95
CA GLU A 12 -20.91 -2.22 -11.10
C GLU A 12 -19.46 -2.65 -10.83
N TYR A 13 -18.60 -2.60 -11.85
CA TYR A 13 -17.18 -2.92 -11.69
C TYR A 13 -16.46 -1.93 -10.76
N LYS A 14 -16.76 -0.63 -10.87
CA LYS A 14 -16.21 0.39 -9.95
C LYS A 14 -16.65 0.16 -8.51
N GLU A 15 -17.94 -0.11 -8.28
CA GLU A 15 -18.46 -0.40 -6.94
C GLU A 15 -17.84 -1.67 -6.34
N LEU A 16 -17.68 -2.72 -7.15
CA LEU A 16 -17.02 -3.95 -6.73
C LEU A 16 -15.55 -3.71 -6.38
N ALA A 17 -14.82 -2.98 -7.23
CA ALA A 17 -13.43 -2.62 -6.97
C ALA A 17 -13.28 -1.80 -5.68
N GLU A 18 -14.21 -0.89 -5.40
CA GLU A 18 -14.22 -0.10 -4.17
C GLU A 18 -14.53 -0.95 -2.92
N LYS A 19 -15.53 -1.84 -2.99
CA LYS A 19 -15.85 -2.78 -1.90
C LYS A 19 -14.66 -3.71 -1.60
N THR A 20 -14.04 -4.26 -2.64
CA THR A 20 -12.85 -5.11 -2.52
C THR A 20 -11.69 -4.33 -1.90
N ARG A 21 -11.45 -3.07 -2.33
CA ARG A 21 -10.41 -2.21 -1.73
C ARG A 21 -10.65 -1.97 -0.25
N LYS A 22 -11.90 -1.71 0.16
CA LYS A 22 -12.28 -1.53 1.58
C LYS A 22 -12.03 -2.81 2.38
N LEU A 23 -12.42 -3.98 1.85
CA LEU A 23 -12.19 -5.28 2.49
C LEU A 23 -10.69 -5.58 2.68
N ILE A 24 -9.87 -5.31 1.65
CA ILE A 24 -8.41 -5.48 1.72
C ILE A 24 -7.82 -4.57 2.80
N PHE A 25 -8.21 -3.29 2.81
CA PHE A 25 -7.74 -2.33 3.81
C PHE A 25 -8.12 -2.77 5.23
N SER A 26 -9.38 -3.16 5.46
CA SER A 26 -9.85 -3.65 6.75
C SER A 26 -9.11 -4.91 7.20
N SER A 27 -8.79 -5.82 6.28
CA SER A 27 -8.01 -7.04 6.59
C SER A 27 -6.59 -6.72 7.02
N VAL A 28 -5.89 -5.83 6.31
CA VAL A 28 -4.52 -5.41 6.66
C VAL A 28 -4.52 -4.68 7.99
N LEU A 29 -5.45 -3.75 8.22
CA LEU A 29 -5.58 -3.04 9.49
C LEU A 29 -5.84 -4.01 10.65
N ASN A 30 -6.72 -4.99 10.47
CA ASN A 30 -6.97 -6.00 11.50
C ASN A 30 -5.71 -6.79 11.85
N LYS A 31 -4.87 -7.16 10.88
CA LYS A 31 -3.59 -7.83 11.18
C LYS A 31 -2.63 -6.95 11.96
N ILE A 32 -2.56 -5.66 11.65
CA ILE A 32 -1.76 -4.69 12.43
C ILE A 32 -2.28 -4.61 13.87
N LEU A 33 -3.60 -4.46 14.05
CA LEU A 33 -4.22 -4.39 15.37
C LEU A 33 -4.03 -5.68 16.17
N MET A 34 -4.15 -6.84 15.52
CA MET A 34 -3.85 -8.14 16.13
C MET A 34 -2.39 -8.21 16.57
N ALA A 35 -1.44 -7.83 15.72
CA ALA A 35 -0.01 -7.77 16.07
C ALA A 35 0.23 -6.92 17.33
N MET A 36 -0.48 -5.80 17.42
CA MET A 36 -0.38 -4.85 18.53
C MET A 36 -1.02 -5.37 19.82
N ASP A 37 -2.09 -6.16 19.73
CA ASP A 37 -2.85 -6.67 20.89
C ASP A 37 -2.30 -8.00 21.44
N THR A 38 -1.98 -8.96 20.56
CA THR A 38 -1.67 -10.34 20.96
C THR A 38 -0.18 -10.62 21.17
N SER A 39 0.71 -9.64 20.93
CA SER A 39 2.17 -9.84 20.86
C SER A 39 2.63 -10.80 19.75
N GLU A 40 1.73 -11.26 18.89
CA GLU A 40 2.08 -11.96 17.65
C GLU A 40 2.81 -11.01 16.70
N GLN A 41 3.63 -11.59 15.82
CA GLN A 41 4.36 -10.84 14.82
C GLN A 41 3.88 -11.22 13.42
N PHE A 42 3.66 -10.20 12.59
CA PHE A 42 3.22 -10.38 11.21
C PHE A 42 4.16 -9.67 10.25
N ILE A 43 4.45 -10.33 9.13
CA ILE A 43 5.05 -9.67 7.98
C ILE A 43 3.93 -9.00 7.20
N ILE A 44 3.98 -7.67 7.12
CA ILE A 44 2.99 -6.85 6.42
C ILE A 44 3.74 -5.93 5.48
N THR A 45 3.28 -5.81 4.24
CA THR A 45 3.85 -4.87 3.29
C THR A 45 3.26 -3.49 3.53
N LEU A 46 4.11 -2.52 3.90
CA LEU A 46 3.70 -1.14 4.22
C LEU A 46 4.53 -0.12 3.44
N VAL A 47 3.92 1.03 3.17
CA VAL A 47 4.64 2.25 2.78
C VAL A 47 5.25 2.83 4.05
N HIS A 48 6.55 3.13 4.03
CA HIS A 48 7.21 3.80 5.15
C HIS A 48 8.10 4.94 4.67
N SER A 49 8.18 5.98 5.49
CA SER A 49 9.03 7.14 5.27
C SER A 49 10.07 7.26 6.38
N ARG A 50 11.27 7.72 6.03
CA ARG A 50 12.30 8.13 7.00
C ARG A 50 12.65 9.58 6.69
N ASN A 51 12.63 10.45 7.70
CA ASN A 51 12.93 11.88 7.56
C ASN A 51 12.10 12.56 6.46
N GLU A 52 10.79 12.27 6.39
CA GLU A 52 9.85 12.79 5.38
C GLU A 52 10.10 12.35 3.92
N GLU A 53 11.16 11.60 3.66
CA GLU A 53 11.37 10.92 2.39
C GLU A 53 10.75 9.52 2.43
N ILE A 54 9.94 9.17 1.43
CA ILE A 54 9.46 7.79 1.26
C ILE A 54 10.68 6.94 0.91
N GLU A 55 11.11 6.07 1.83
CA GLU A 55 12.23 5.16 1.56
C GLU A 55 11.80 4.07 0.57
N SER A 56 10.59 3.52 0.76
CA SER A 56 10.01 2.48 -0.07
C SER A 56 8.49 2.52 -0.08
N TYR A 57 7.91 2.21 -1.24
CA TYR A 57 6.46 2.19 -1.47
C TYR A 57 5.78 0.90 -1.00
N SER A 58 6.54 -0.16 -0.74
CA SER A 58 5.95 -1.47 -0.45
C SER A 58 7.01 -2.39 0.16
N SER A 59 7.60 -1.99 1.27
CA SER A 59 8.56 -2.86 1.97
C SER A 59 7.81 -3.84 2.86
N PRO A 60 8.19 -5.13 2.85
CA PRO A 60 7.79 -6.02 3.91
C PRO A 60 8.37 -5.50 5.24
N VAL A 61 7.52 -5.35 6.24
CA VAL A 61 7.91 -4.95 7.59
C VAL A 61 7.41 -5.98 8.58
N LEU A 62 8.19 -6.20 9.63
CA LEU A 62 7.77 -6.99 10.77
C LEU A 62 7.00 -6.07 11.73
N VAL A 63 5.71 -6.38 11.96
CA VAL A 63 4.85 -5.65 12.90
C VAL A 63 4.61 -6.53 14.12
N GLY A 64 4.68 -5.95 15.31
CA GLY A 64 4.30 -6.60 16.56
C GLY A 64 3.70 -5.62 17.56
N LYS A 65 3.80 -5.94 18.85
CA LYS A 65 3.08 -5.25 19.93
C LYS A 65 3.19 -3.71 19.91
N MET A 66 4.38 -3.21 19.62
CA MET A 66 4.69 -1.77 19.64
C MET A 66 4.62 -1.10 18.26
N GLY A 67 4.06 -1.78 17.25
CA GLY A 67 4.06 -1.32 15.87
C GLY A 67 5.18 -1.97 15.05
N VAL A 68 5.79 -1.20 14.14
CA VAL A 68 6.85 -1.70 13.26
C VAL A 68 8.12 -1.98 14.08
N ILE A 69 8.58 -3.23 14.04
CA ILE A 69 9.79 -3.73 14.70
C ILE A 69 10.99 -3.58 13.78
N GLU A 70 10.85 -4.02 12.52
CA GLU A 70 11.96 -4.12 11.58
C GLU A 70 11.49 -3.96 10.13
N LEU A 71 12.34 -3.34 9.30
CA LEU A 71 12.20 -3.33 7.85
C LEU A 71 12.91 -4.57 7.27
N ILE A 72 12.19 -5.41 6.56
CA ILE A 72 12.76 -6.60 5.94
C ILE A 72 13.41 -6.19 4.62
N LYS A 73 14.74 -6.38 4.54
CA LYS A 73 15.48 -6.09 3.32
C LYS A 73 15.14 -7.12 2.24
N VAL A 74 14.64 -6.63 1.12
CA VAL A 74 14.42 -7.43 -0.10
C VAL A 74 15.58 -7.19 -1.04
N ASN A 75 16.14 -8.27 -1.59
CA ASN A 75 17.16 -8.18 -2.63
C ASN A 75 16.45 -8.14 -3.98
N TYR A 76 16.21 -6.92 -4.46
CA TYR A 76 15.65 -6.68 -5.79
C TYR A 76 16.71 -6.92 -6.87
N THR A 77 16.28 -7.41 -8.03
CA THR A 77 17.07 -7.32 -9.26
C THR A 77 17.17 -5.87 -9.73
N GLU A 78 18.05 -5.58 -10.68
CA GLU A 78 18.15 -4.22 -11.26
C GLU A 78 16.82 -3.77 -11.87
N ASP A 79 16.17 -4.63 -12.66
CA ASP A 79 14.86 -4.34 -13.27
C ASP A 79 13.76 -4.07 -12.22
N GLU A 80 13.74 -4.84 -11.12
CA GLU A 80 12.80 -4.64 -10.02
C GLU A 80 13.07 -3.34 -9.26
N GLN A 81 14.35 -3.00 -9.09
CA GLN A 81 14.77 -1.76 -8.43
C GLN A 81 14.40 -0.53 -9.27
N ASP A 82 14.53 -0.60 -10.59
CA ASP A 82 14.13 0.47 -11.50
C ASP A 82 12.62 0.69 -11.48
N ALA A 83 11.83 -0.39 -11.52
CA ALA A 83 10.37 -0.31 -11.38
C ALA A 83 9.95 0.34 -10.05
N LEU A 84 10.65 0.01 -8.94
CA LEU A 84 10.40 0.64 -7.64
C LEU A 84 10.75 2.13 -7.63
N ASN A 85 11.84 2.52 -8.30
CA ASN A 85 12.26 3.91 -8.40
C ASN A 85 11.25 4.76 -9.20
N GLU A 86 10.68 4.22 -10.27
CA GLU A 86 9.62 4.89 -11.04
C GLU A 86 8.37 5.15 -10.19
N VAL A 87 7.95 4.14 -9.42
CA VAL A 87 6.79 4.26 -8.52
C VAL A 87 7.08 5.29 -7.42
N LYS A 88 8.27 5.23 -6.79
CA LYS A 88 8.70 6.20 -5.78
C LYS A 88 8.67 7.63 -6.30
N LYS A 89 9.14 7.85 -7.53
CA LYS A 89 9.10 9.15 -8.19
C LYS A 89 7.67 9.64 -8.39
N ALA A 90 6.77 8.81 -8.93
CA ALA A 90 5.39 9.19 -9.19
C ALA A 90 4.64 9.65 -7.92
N ILE A 91 4.95 9.05 -6.76
CA ILE A 91 4.34 9.42 -5.49
C ILE A 91 4.93 10.69 -4.94
N ASN A 92 6.26 10.86 -5.00
CA ASN A 92 6.90 12.11 -4.58
C ASN A 92 6.37 13.29 -5.42
N ASP A 93 6.23 13.10 -6.74
CA ASP A 93 5.63 14.09 -7.64
C ASP A 93 4.16 14.43 -7.27
N GLU A 94 3.40 13.47 -6.72
CA GLU A 94 2.06 13.70 -6.20
C GLU A 94 2.08 14.41 -4.83
N LEU A 95 2.96 14.00 -3.91
CA LEU A 95 3.11 14.64 -2.60
C LEU A 95 3.55 16.10 -2.73
N ASP A 96 4.48 16.40 -3.63
CA ASP A 96 4.92 17.77 -3.88
C ASP A 96 3.79 18.64 -4.46
N ARG A 97 2.89 18.06 -5.27
CA ARG A 97 1.67 18.75 -5.71
C ARG A 97 0.74 19.11 -4.56
N TYR A 98 0.66 18.28 -3.51
CA TYR A 98 -0.11 18.60 -2.31
C TYR A 98 0.57 19.65 -1.41
N LYS A 99 1.91 19.69 -1.36
CA LYS A 99 2.66 20.73 -0.61
C LYS A 99 2.54 22.13 -1.21
N LEU A 100 2.21 22.25 -2.49
CA LEU A 100 2.02 23.52 -3.20
C LEU A 100 0.60 24.12 -3.03
N ARG A 101 -0.29 23.45 -2.27
CA ARG A 101 -1.64 23.91 -1.92
C ARG A 101 -1.70 24.35 -0.46
#